data_AF-A0A2E3SKW5-F1
#
_entry.id   AF-A0A2E3SKW5-F1
#
_cell.length_a   1.000
_cell.length_b   1.000
_cell.length_c   1.000
_cell.angle_alpha   90.00
_cell.angle_beta   90.00
_cell.angle_gamma   90.00
#
_symmetry.space_group_name_H-M   'P 1'
#
loop_
_entity.id
_entity.type
_entity.pdbx_description
1 polymer ?
#
loop_
_entity_poly.entity_id
_entity_poly.type
_entity_poly.pdbx_seq_one_letter_code
_entity_poly.pdbx_strand_id
1 'polypeptide(L)'
;MKKNKYDRLFTFKKLKKNKLEINLSTLNSEKKKIEDINNNLKKIMQSSDFSEGELISSSSLKQASNFRINLQEKIDISSNRKQHLKNEIKSYLLEINKIKKQQEKILKKRNTELLIKEQNNESKQQEDFRNKTKQN
;
A
#
# COMPACT_ATOMS: atom_id res chain seq x y z
N MET A 1 -30.94 4.33 -16.51
CA MET A 1 -31.05 3.92 -15.08
C MET A 1 -30.06 4.71 -14.23
N LYS A 2 -30.51 5.38 -13.15
CA LYS A 2 -29.59 6.02 -12.19
C LYS A 2 -28.72 4.93 -11.55
N LYS A 3 -27.39 5.00 -11.71
CA LYS A 3 -26.45 4.07 -11.03
C LYS A 3 -26.73 4.06 -9.53
N ASN A 4 -26.89 2.87 -8.94
CA ASN A 4 -27.12 2.73 -7.50
C ASN A 4 -25.96 3.42 -6.73
N LYS A 5 -26.29 4.16 -5.67
CA LYS A 5 -25.33 4.77 -4.74
C LYS A 5 -24.23 3.78 -4.32
N TYR A 6 -24.59 2.52 -4.06
CA TYR A 6 -23.64 1.49 -3.67
C TYR A 6 -22.66 1.12 -4.79
N ASP A 7 -23.08 1.12 -6.06
CA ASP A 7 -22.18 0.85 -7.19
C ASP A 7 -21.14 1.96 -7.37
N ARG A 8 -21.56 3.21 -7.21
CA ARG A 8 -20.65 4.36 -7.23
C ARG A 8 -19.65 4.27 -6.09
N LEU A 9 -20.12 3.99 -4.87
CA LEU A 9 -19.27 3.88 -3.69
C LEU A 9 -18.29 2.70 -3.81
N PHE A 10 -18.74 1.55 -4.32
CA PHE A 10 -17.89 0.39 -4.57
C PHE A 10 -16.79 0.70 -5.59
N THR A 11 -17.15 1.35 -6.69
CA THR A 11 -16.21 1.78 -7.73
C THR A 11 -15.17 2.74 -7.16
N PHE A 12 -15.59 3.72 -6.36
CA PHE A 12 -14.68 4.64 -5.68
C PHE A 12 -13.69 3.91 -4.77
N LYS A 13 -14.16 2.93 -3.97
CA LYS A 13 -13.30 2.10 -3.12
C LYS A 13 -12.32 1.26 -3.95
N LYS A 14 -12.76 0.72 -5.09
CA LYS A 14 -11.89 -0.02 -6.03
C LYS A 14 -10.77 0.87 -6.57
N LEU A 15 -11.09 2.09 -7.01
CA LEU A 15 -10.09 3.05 -7.48
C LEU A 15 -9.07 3.41 -6.38
N LYS A 16 -9.53 3.66 -5.15
CA LYS A 16 -8.65 3.95 -4.02
C LYS A 16 -7.70 2.77 -3.72
N LYS A 17 -8.22 1.53 -3.75
CA LYS A 17 -7.43 0.32 -3.56
C LYS A 17 -6.35 0.19 -4.64
N ASN A 18 -6.72 0.35 -5.91
CA ASN A 18 -5.79 0.25 -7.04
C ASN A 18 -4.65 1.27 -6.91
N LYS A 19 -4.95 2.51 -6.51
CA LYS A 19 -3.93 3.53 -6.26
C LYS A 19 -2.93 3.11 -5.18
N LEU A 20 -3.43 2.54 -4.07
CA LEU A 20 -2.55 2.04 -3.01
C LEU A 20 -1.70 0.86 -3.47
N GLU A 21 -2.24 -0.06 -4.28
CA GLU A 21 -1.50 -1.21 -4.82
C GLU A 21 -0.38 -0.77 -5.77
N ILE A 22 -0.64 0.21 -6.64
CA ILE A 22 0.38 0.80 -7.51
C ILE A 22 1.50 1.41 -6.67
N ASN A 23 1.16 2.25 -5.69
CA ASN A 23 2.18 2.86 -4.85
C ASN A 23 2.95 1.81 -4.03
N LEU A 24 2.30 0.74 -3.57
CA LEU A 24 2.95 -0.36 -2.86
C LEU A 24 4.00 -1.05 -3.74
N SER A 25 3.69 -1.25 -5.03
CA SER A 25 4.65 -1.78 -6.00
C SER A 25 5.88 -0.87 -6.13
N THR A 26 5.66 0.45 -6.25
CA THR A 26 6.74 1.44 -6.29
C THR A 26 7.59 1.39 -5.01
N LEU A 27 6.97 1.41 -3.83
CA LEU A 27 7.68 1.34 -2.55
C LEU A 27 8.49 0.05 -2.38
N ASN A 28 7.96 -1.09 -2.84
CA ASN A 28 8.70 -2.35 -2.82
C ASN A 28 9.94 -2.30 -3.73
N SER A 29 9.79 -1.71 -4.93
CA SER A 29 10.91 -1.53 -5.85
C SER A 29 11.99 -0.63 -5.24
N GLU A 30 11.60 0.45 -4.57
CA GLU A 30 12.50 1.36 -3.89
C GLU A 30 13.21 0.69 -2.71
N LYS A 31 12.46 -0.07 -1.89
CA LYS A 31 13.01 -0.82 -0.76
C LYS A 31 14.13 -1.77 -1.21
N LYS A 32 13.92 -2.49 -2.33
CA LYS A 32 14.94 -3.38 -2.89
C LYS A 32 16.19 -2.61 -3.32
N LYS A 33 16.02 -1.49 -4.03
CA LYS A 33 17.15 -0.62 -4.43
C LYS A 33 17.93 -0.10 -3.22
N ILE A 34 17.25 0.36 -2.18
CA ILE A 34 17.88 0.85 -0.95
C ILE A 34 18.63 -0.28 -0.22
N GLU A 35 18.09 -1.50 -0.23
CA GLU A 35 18.75 -2.67 0.33
C GLU A 35 20.04 -3.01 -0.42
N ASP A 36 20.00 -3.00 -1.75
CA ASP A 36 21.18 -3.21 -2.60
C ASP A 36 22.25 -2.12 -2.35
N ILE A 37 21.84 -0.85 -2.28
CA ILE A 37 22.73 0.27 -1.96
C ILE A 37 23.36 0.08 -0.58
N ASN A 38 22.58 -0.22 0.46
CA ASN A 38 23.08 -0.41 1.83
C ASN A 38 24.11 -1.56 1.88
N ASN A 39 23.82 -2.66 1.19
CA ASN A 39 24.74 -3.80 1.11
C ASN A 39 26.06 -3.43 0.41
N ASN A 40 25.99 -2.66 -0.68
CA ASN A 40 27.18 -2.19 -1.39
C ASN A 40 28.01 -1.22 -0.53
N LEU A 41 27.37 -0.28 0.15
CA LEU A 41 28.07 0.65 1.05
C LEU A 41 28.78 -0.09 2.19
N LYS A 42 28.15 -1.12 2.76
CA LYS A 42 28.77 -1.97 3.79
C LYS A 42 29.97 -2.75 3.26
N LYS A 43 29.90 -3.27 2.03
CA LYS A 43 31.05 -3.92 1.38
C LYS A 43 32.21 -2.95 1.18
N ILE A 44 31.93 -1.72 0.72
CA ILE A 44 32.95 -0.68 0.56
C ILE A 44 33.58 -0.31 1.92
N MET A 45 32.78 -0.29 2.98
CA MET A 45 33.28 -0.02 4.34
C MET A 45 34.27 -1.11 4.79
N GLN A 46 33.94 -2.37 4.54
CA GLN A 46 34.81 -3.50 4.85
C GLN A 46 36.07 -3.51 3.98
N SER A 47 35.95 -3.20 2.69
CA SER A 47 37.12 -3.18 1.79
C SER A 47 38.03 -1.97 1.97
N SER A 48 37.59 -0.97 2.74
CA SER A 48 38.38 0.22 3.07
C SER A 48 38.99 0.14 4.47
N ASP A 49 38.96 -1.03 5.11
CA ASP A 49 39.73 -1.30 6.32
C ASP A 49 41.22 -1.41 5.99
N PHE A 50 42.05 -0.97 6.94
CA PHE A 50 43.50 -1.08 6.82
C PHE A 50 43.96 -2.49 7.13
N SER A 51 44.96 -2.95 6.40
CA SER A 51 45.58 -4.24 6.66
C SER A 51 46.44 -4.14 7.92
N GLU A 52 46.45 -5.19 8.74
CA GLU A 52 47.32 -5.22 9.91
C GLU A 52 48.80 -5.16 9.48
N GLY A 53 49.57 -4.26 10.08
CA GLY A 53 50.98 -4.03 9.73
C GLY A 53 51.24 -3.13 8.52
N GLU A 54 50.19 -2.53 7.93
CA GLU A 54 50.33 -1.63 6.79
C GLU A 54 50.95 -0.27 7.20
N LEU A 55 52.08 0.10 6.58
CA LEU A 55 52.71 1.40 6.79
C LEU A 55 51.97 2.47 5.99
N ILE A 56 51.17 3.28 6.69
CA ILE A 56 50.31 4.29 6.09
C ILE A 56 50.81 5.68 6.47
N SER A 57 50.87 6.58 5.49
CA SER A 57 51.19 7.98 5.75
C SER A 57 50.09 8.68 6.56
N SER A 58 50.44 9.67 7.36
CA SER A 58 49.46 10.44 8.16
C SER A 58 48.38 11.11 7.30
N SER A 59 48.73 11.56 6.08
CA SER A 59 47.77 12.14 5.13
C SER A 59 46.79 11.10 4.59
N SER A 60 47.27 9.91 4.22
CA SER A 60 46.43 8.78 3.79
C SER A 60 45.48 8.32 4.90
N LEU A 61 45.96 8.25 6.15
CA LEU A 61 45.14 7.90 7.30
C LEU A 61 43.99 8.90 7.51
N LYS A 62 44.29 10.21 7.42
CA LYS A 62 43.28 11.26 7.54
C LYS A 62 42.24 11.20 6.42
N GLN A 63 42.67 10.96 5.18
CA GLN A 63 41.77 10.83 4.03
C GLN A 63 40.82 9.63 4.18
N ALA A 64 41.36 8.47 4.53
CA ALA A 64 40.58 7.26 4.75
C ALA A 64 39.61 7.41 5.92
N SER A 65 40.03 8.04 7.03
CA SER A 65 39.13 8.34 8.16
C SER A 65 37.95 9.21 7.72
N ASN A 66 38.20 10.32 7.02
CA ASN A 66 37.14 11.18 6.49
C ASN A 66 36.21 10.44 5.53
N PHE A 67 36.77 9.60 4.65
CA PHE A 67 35.99 8.78 3.73
C PHE A 67 35.07 7.81 4.48
N ARG A 68 35.59 7.13 5.51
CA ARG A 68 34.81 6.20 6.34
C ARG A 68 33.70 6.90 7.11
N ILE A 69 33.94 8.09 7.65
CA ILE A 69 32.88 8.90 8.29
C ILE A 69 31.75 9.18 7.31
N ASN A 70 32.08 9.69 6.11
CA ASN A 70 31.09 9.97 5.06
C ASN A 70 30.34 8.70 4.62
N LEU A 71 31.04 7.56 4.57
CA LEU A 71 30.44 6.29 4.20
C LEU A 71 29.47 5.79 5.27
N GLN A 72 29.84 5.92 6.54
CA GLN A 72 28.99 5.56 7.68
C GLN A 72 27.70 6.38 7.67
N GLU A 73 27.80 7.69 7.44
CA GLU A 73 26.62 8.56 7.33
C GLU A 73 25.65 8.08 6.22
N LYS A 74 26.19 7.69 5.05
CA LYS A 74 25.37 7.13 3.96
C LYS A 74 24.74 5.78 4.31
N ILE A 75 25.44 4.93 5.06
CA ILE A 75 24.89 3.66 5.58
C ILE A 75 23.72 3.96 6.52
N ASP A 76 23.86 4.93 7.40
CA ASP A 76 22.82 5.30 8.37
C ASP A 76 21.60 5.90 7.67
N ILE A 77 21.80 6.82 6.72
CA ILE A 77 20.72 7.38 5.89
C ILE A 77 19.95 6.28 5.15
N SER A 78 20.67 5.36 4.49
CA SER A 78 20.02 4.27 3.75
C SER A 78 19.28 3.29 4.68
N SER A 79 19.81 3.02 5.87
CA SER A 79 19.16 2.21 6.91
C SER A 79 17.86 2.86 7.40
N ASN A 80 17.91 4.16 7.69
CA ASN A 80 16.76 4.96 8.10
C ASN A 80 15.68 4.96 7.01
N ARG A 81 16.07 5.15 5.75
CA ARG A 81 15.13 5.08 4.61
C ARG A 81 14.49 3.70 4.48
N LYS A 82 15.27 2.61 4.63
CA LYS A 82 14.75 1.23 4.62
C LYS A 82 13.68 1.03 5.69
N GLN A 83 13.92 1.55 6.90
CA GLN A 83 12.96 1.46 8.00
C GLN A 83 11.70 2.30 7.73
N HIS A 84 11.85 3.52 7.21
CA HIS A 84 10.73 4.35 6.78
C HIS A 84 9.86 3.62 5.76
N LEU A 85 10.47 3.07 4.69
CA LEU A 85 9.76 2.32 3.64
C LEU A 85 9.01 1.12 4.21
N LYS A 86 9.61 0.39 5.17
CA LYS A 86 8.96 -0.75 5.86
C LYS A 86 7.68 -0.30 6.58
N ASN A 87 7.73 0.83 7.28
CA ASN A 87 6.59 1.38 7.99
C ASN A 87 5.49 1.87 7.02
N GLU A 88 5.87 2.52 5.94
CA GLU A 88 4.94 3.01 4.92
C GLU A 88 4.22 1.85 4.21
N ILE A 89 4.96 0.82 3.79
CA ILE A 89 4.42 -0.43 3.23
C ILE A 89 3.41 -1.06 4.20
N LYS A 90 3.77 -1.17 5.49
CA LYS A 90 2.87 -1.71 6.52
C LYS A 90 1.58 -0.89 6.62
N SER A 91 1.68 0.44 6.62
CA SER A 91 0.52 1.34 6.65
C SER A 91 -0.40 1.10 5.44
N TYR A 92 0.16 1.03 4.24
CA TYR A 92 -0.63 0.81 3.02
C TYR A 92 -1.34 -0.54 3.02
N LEU A 93 -0.68 -1.60 3.49
CA LEU A 93 -1.31 -2.91 3.65
C LEU A 93 -2.51 -2.87 4.60
N LEU A 94 -2.39 -2.14 5.72
CA LEU A 94 -3.50 -1.93 6.65
C LEU A 94 -4.65 -1.16 5.99
N GLU A 95 -4.36 -0.11 5.21
CA GLU A 95 -5.38 0.65 4.48
C GLU A 95 -6.08 -0.19 3.41
N ILE A 96 -5.34 -0.97 2.64
CA ILE A 96 -5.90 -1.90 1.64
C ILE A 96 -6.87 -2.87 2.32
N ASN A 97 -6.48 -3.44 3.47
CA ASN A 97 -7.36 -4.33 4.23
C ASN A 97 -8.62 -3.63 4.76
N LYS A 98 -8.50 -2.37 5.23
CA LYS A 98 -9.67 -1.56 5.61
C LYS A 98 -10.60 -1.35 4.41
N ILE A 99 -10.07 -1.07 3.23
CA ILE A 99 -10.86 -0.87 2.02
C ILE A 99 -11.56 -2.18 1.60
N LYS A 100 -10.89 -3.33 1.65
CA LYS A 100 -11.49 -4.64 1.37
C LYS A 100 -12.71 -4.90 2.27
N LYS A 101 -12.58 -4.70 3.59
CA LYS A 101 -13.70 -4.82 4.54
C LYS A 101 -14.83 -3.85 4.23
N GLN A 102 -14.52 -2.63 3.79
CA GLN A 102 -15.54 -1.66 3.37
C GLN A 102 -16.27 -2.11 2.10
N GLN A 103 -15.56 -2.67 1.11
CA GLN A 103 -16.14 -3.21 -0.11
C GLN A 103 -17.11 -4.35 0.17
N GLU A 104 -16.76 -5.28 1.06
CA GLU A 104 -17.66 -6.36 1.51
C GLU A 104 -18.93 -5.81 2.15
N LYS A 105 -18.81 -4.82 3.04
CA LYS A 105 -19.99 -4.16 3.67
C LYS A 105 -20.88 -3.47 2.63
N ILE A 106 -20.28 -2.83 1.62
CA ILE A 106 -21.03 -2.18 0.54
C ILE A 106 -21.79 -3.21 -0.28
N LEU A 107 -21.17 -4.33 -0.64
CA LEU A 107 -21.82 -5.41 -1.39
C LEU A 107 -22.99 -6.01 -0.61
N LYS A 108 -22.80 -6.30 0.68
CA LYS A 108 -23.88 -6.79 1.54
C LYS A 108 -25.07 -5.83 1.55
N LYS A 109 -24.83 -4.54 1.76
CA LYS A 109 -25.87 -3.50 1.77
C LYS A 109 -26.59 -3.38 0.42
N ARG A 110 -25.84 -3.43 -0.68
CA ARG A 110 -26.40 -3.42 -2.04
C ARG A 110 -27.36 -4.60 -2.25
N ASN A 111 -26.95 -5.80 -1.86
CA ASN A 111 -27.76 -7.00 -2.06
C ASN A 111 -29.05 -6.96 -1.23
N THR A 112 -28.98 -6.53 0.04
CA THR A 112 -30.20 -6.31 0.86
C THR A 112 -31.14 -5.29 0.24
N GLU A 113 -30.64 -4.19 -0.33
CA GLU A 113 -31.49 -3.17 -0.95
C GLU A 113 -32.15 -3.69 -2.25
N LEU A 114 -31.46 -4.55 -3.00
CA LEU A 114 -32.03 -5.21 -4.17
C LEU A 114 -33.16 -6.16 -3.77
N LEU A 115 -32.95 -7.00 -2.75
CA LEU A 115 -33.98 -7.91 -2.23
C LEU A 115 -35.23 -7.16 -1.75
N ILE A 116 -35.05 -6.06 -1.01
CA ILE A 116 -36.17 -5.22 -0.56
C ILE A 116 -36.94 -4.63 -1.75
N LYS A 117 -36.24 -4.22 -2.81
CA LYS A 117 -36.90 -3.71 -4.03
C LYS A 117 -37.69 -4.79 -4.76
N GLU A 118 -37.16 -6.00 -4.85
CA GLU A 118 -37.85 -7.15 -5.44
C GLU A 118 -39.13 -7.47 -4.65
N GLN A 119 -39.03 -7.63 -3.33
CA GLN A 119 -40.17 -7.87 -2.45
C GLN A 119 -41.26 -6.79 -2.55
N ASN A 120 -40.86 -5.51 -2.61
CA ASN A 120 -41.78 -4.40 -2.77
C ASN A 120 -42.48 -4.39 -4.14
N ASN A 121 -41.76 -4.78 -5.20
CA ASN A 121 -42.35 -4.88 -6.54
C ASN A 121 -43.34 -6.04 -6.62
N GLU A 122 -43.01 -7.20 -6.04
CA GLU A 122 -43.91 -8.35 -5.93
C GLU A 122 -45.19 -7.98 -5.15
N SER A 123 -45.05 -7.29 -4.02
CA SER A 123 -46.18 -6.84 -3.21
C SER A 123 -47.11 -5.90 -3.98
N LYS A 124 -46.54 -4.94 -4.72
CA LYS A 124 -47.32 -4.04 -5.60
C LYS A 124 -48.06 -4.79 -6.70
N GLN A 125 -47.40 -5.75 -7.35
CA GLN A 125 -48.05 -6.57 -8.37
C GLN A 125 -49.23 -7.38 -7.81
N GLN A 126 -49.10 -7.91 -6.59
CA GLN A 126 -50.19 -8.60 -5.90
C GLN A 126 -51.35 -7.66 -5.55
N GLU A 127 -51.07 -6.45 -5.08
CA GLU A 127 -52.10 -5.42 -4.82
C GLU A 127 -52.82 -5.01 -6.10
N ASP A 128 -52.07 -4.73 -7.18
CA ASP A 128 -52.63 -4.37 -8.48
C ASP A 128 -53.54 -5.49 -9.03
N PHE A 129 -53.13 -6.76 -8.87
CA PHE A 129 -53.92 -7.91 -9.26
C PHE A 129 -55.21 -8.04 -8.44
N ARG A 130 -55.13 -7.88 -7.10
CA ARG A 130 -56.30 -7.87 -6.20
C ARG A 130 -57.27 -6.74 -6.51
N ASN A 131 -56.77 -5.56 -6.85
CA ASN A 131 -57.62 -4.41 -7.14
C ASN A 131 -58.35 -4.57 -8.49
N LYS A 132 -57.69 -5.15 -9.50
CA LYS A 132 -58.34 -5.48 -10.79
C LYS A 132 -59.42 -6.55 -10.67
N THR A 133 -59.25 -7.52 -9.78
CA THR A 133 -60.25 -8.58 -9.56
C THR A 133 -61.46 -8.14 -8.74
N LYS A 134 -61.40 -7.01 -8.02
CA LYS A 134 -62.53 -6.43 -7.28
C LYS A 134 -63.40 -5.46 -8.08
N GLN A 135 -62.96 -5.07 -9.28
CA GLN A 135 -63.68 -4.14 -10.17
C GLN A 135 -64.49 -4.85 -11.27
N ASN A 136 -64.44 -6.18 -11.32
CA ASN A 136 -65.30 -7.05 -12.13
C ASN A 136 -66.31 -7.75 -11.24
#